data_AF-A0A139A4A7-F1
#
_entry.id   AF-A0A139A4A7-F1
#
_cell.length_a   1.000
_cell.length_b   1.000
_cell.length_c   1.000
_cell.angle_alpha   90.00
_cell.angle_beta   90.00
_cell.angle_gamma   90.00
#
_symmetry.space_group_name_H-M   'P 1'
#
loop_
_entity.id
_entity.type
_entity.pdbx_description
1 polymer ?
#
loop_
_entity_poly.entity_id
_entity_poly.type
_entity_poly.pdbx_seq_one_letter_code
_entity_poly.pdbx_strand_id
1 'polypeptide(L)'
;MTALSFFGCLLTAYGPALVIFFGYVARDPTLTILSISSAFFWLLSLLLSALIWRIVAPLQSSLPFSVVVGVISQELFRWLYYMLLSRANSLFDLVSKHPTSPLNFPTRSLVAGFGFGAANSLVTYVSSLAQSAGPGVVVARACGGISMFFLSAILTSLFTLLNIAWNVVAFEGYRTRSWWRVAFVAVTHLGASMAVSLIA
;
A
#
# COMPACT_ATOMS: atom_id res chain seq x y z
N MET A 1 8.69 29.59 -2.09
CA MET A 1 7.54 29.01 -1.34
C MET A 1 7.07 27.69 -1.94
N THR A 2 7.00 27.54 -3.26
CA THR A 2 6.56 26.30 -3.95
C THR A 2 7.50 25.10 -3.75
N ALA A 3 8.82 25.31 -3.82
CA ALA A 3 9.79 24.26 -3.54
C ALA A 3 9.69 23.73 -2.10
N LEU A 4 9.43 24.61 -1.12
CA LEU A 4 9.23 24.22 0.28
C LEU A 4 7.99 23.34 0.44
N SER A 5 6.88 23.71 -0.20
CA SER A 5 5.65 22.91 -0.23
C SER A 5 5.90 21.53 -0.85
N PHE A 6 6.58 21.48 -2.00
CA PHE A 6 6.93 20.24 -2.68
C PHE A 6 7.80 19.32 -1.81
N PHE A 7 8.93 19.80 -1.30
CA PHE A 7 9.82 18.98 -0.48
C PHE A 7 9.22 18.60 0.87
N GLY A 8 8.44 19.50 1.48
CA GLY A 8 7.68 19.20 2.69
C GLY A 8 6.71 18.05 2.45
N CYS A 9 5.89 18.13 1.40
CA CYS A 9 4.95 17.08 1.03
C CYS A 9 5.65 15.76 0.65
N LEU A 10 6.74 15.83 -0.14
CA LEU A 10 7.53 14.67 -0.54
C LEU A 10 8.07 13.90 0.67
N LEU A 11 8.72 14.61 1.61
CA LEU A 11 9.33 14.00 2.79
C LEU A 11 8.28 13.53 3.79
N THR A 12 7.15 14.22 3.93
CA THR A 12 6.03 13.74 4.74
C THR A 12 5.42 12.47 4.17
N ALA A 13 5.22 12.38 2.85
CA ALA A 13 4.60 11.21 2.22
C ALA A 13 5.54 10.00 2.17
N TYR A 14 6.80 10.20 1.77
CA TYR A 14 7.72 9.11 1.44
C TYR A 14 8.89 8.97 2.43
N GLY A 15 9.11 9.90 3.35
CA GLY A 15 10.20 9.83 4.32
C GLY A 15 10.26 8.51 5.09
N PRO A 16 9.16 8.08 5.75
CA PRO A 16 9.13 6.78 6.44
C PRO A 16 9.42 5.59 5.50
N ALA A 17 8.85 5.61 4.29
CA ALA A 17 9.05 4.57 3.29
C ALA A 17 10.52 4.49 2.82
N LEU A 18 11.16 5.63 2.58
CA LEU A 18 12.57 5.71 2.18
C LEU A 18 13.51 5.21 3.28
N VAL A 19 13.23 5.54 4.54
CA VAL A 19 14.02 5.01 5.68
C VAL A 19 13.88 3.50 5.79
N ILE A 20 12.68 2.95 5.66
CA ILE A 20 12.46 1.50 5.65
C ILE A 20 13.19 0.86 4.46
N PHE A 21 13.12 1.46 3.28
CA PHE A 21 13.76 0.93 2.08
C PHE A 21 15.28 0.90 2.20
N PHE A 22 15.92 2.06 2.39
CA PHE A 22 17.39 2.14 2.45
C PHE A 22 17.98 1.57 3.74
N GLY A 23 17.26 1.69 4.86
CA GLY A 23 17.70 1.20 6.16
C GLY A 23 17.58 -0.32 6.31
N TYR A 24 16.62 -0.95 5.63
CA TYR A 24 16.31 -2.37 5.81
C TYR A 24 16.20 -3.15 4.50
N VAL A 25 15.26 -2.82 3.62
CA VAL A 25 14.94 -3.62 2.42
C VAL A 25 16.12 -3.71 1.45
N ALA A 26 16.78 -2.60 1.15
CA ALA A 26 17.86 -2.51 0.18
C ALA A 26 19.17 -3.18 0.63
N ARG A 27 19.29 -3.56 1.92
CA ARG A 27 20.47 -4.25 2.46
C ARG A 27 20.51 -5.73 2.11
N ASP A 28 19.40 -6.28 1.62
CA ASP A 28 19.28 -7.66 1.20
C ASP A 28 18.62 -7.74 -0.20
N PRO A 29 19.31 -8.28 -1.22
CA PRO A 29 18.77 -8.38 -2.57
C PRO A 29 17.52 -9.26 -2.63
N THR A 30 17.41 -10.29 -1.78
CA THR A 30 16.22 -11.14 -1.71
C THR A 30 15.00 -10.36 -1.24
N LEU A 31 15.17 -9.50 -0.23
CA LEU A 31 14.09 -8.61 0.24
C LEU A 31 13.73 -7.57 -0.82
N THR A 32 14.71 -7.06 -1.55
CA THR A 32 14.48 -6.11 -2.64
C THR A 32 13.63 -6.74 -3.75
N ILE A 33 13.98 -7.93 -4.23
CA ILE A 33 13.21 -8.67 -5.25
C ILE A 33 11.80 -8.96 -4.74
N LEU A 34 11.66 -9.36 -3.48
CA LEU A 34 10.36 -9.62 -2.87
C LEU A 34 9.50 -8.35 -2.88
N SER A 35 10.04 -7.20 -2.48
CA SER A 35 9.32 -5.92 -2.49
C SER A 35 8.87 -5.48 -3.89
N ILE A 36 9.71 -5.66 -4.90
CA ILE A 36 9.38 -5.32 -6.29
C ILE A 36 8.28 -6.25 -6.82
N SER A 37 8.39 -7.55 -6.53
CA SER A 37 7.37 -8.52 -6.94
C SER A 37 6.01 -8.26 -6.29
N SER A 38 5.97 -7.85 -5.01
CA SER A 38 4.71 -7.55 -4.34
C SER A 38 4.10 -6.23 -4.84
N ALA A 39 4.92 -5.22 -5.15
CA ALA A 39 4.50 -3.99 -5.82
C ALA A 39 3.83 -4.29 -7.18
N PHE A 40 4.40 -5.21 -7.97
CA PHE A 40 3.79 -5.64 -9.22
C PHE A 40 2.42 -6.30 -9.03
N PHE A 41 2.26 -7.16 -8.02
CA PHE A 41 0.95 -7.76 -7.70
C PHE A 41 -0.09 -6.72 -7.29
N TRP A 42 0.31 -5.67 -6.58
CA TRP A 42 -0.58 -4.55 -6.30
C TRP A 42 -1.03 -3.83 -7.58
N LEU A 43 -0.12 -3.59 -8.54
CA LEU A 43 -0.47 -3.01 -9.84
C LEU A 43 -1.44 -3.89 -10.64
N LEU A 44 -1.26 -5.22 -10.61
CA LEU A 44 -2.22 -6.14 -11.23
C LEU A 44 -3.61 -6.07 -10.57
N SER A 45 -3.66 -5.89 -9.25
CA SER A 45 -4.93 -5.71 -8.52
C SER A 45 -5.67 -4.44 -8.95
N LEU A 46 -4.92 -3.36 -9.19
CA LEU A 46 -5.46 -2.11 -9.69
C LEU A 46 -5.91 -2.24 -11.15
N LEU A 47 -5.14 -2.95 -11.98
CA LEU A 47 -5.53 -3.26 -13.36
C LEU A 47 -6.85 -4.03 -13.40
N LEU A 48 -7.00 -5.08 -12.58
CA LEU A 48 -8.26 -5.82 -12.48
C LEU A 48 -9.41 -4.90 -12.06
N SER A 49 -9.19 -4.05 -11.07
CA SER A 49 -10.19 -3.08 -10.62
C SER A 49 -10.62 -2.13 -11.73
N ALA A 50 -9.66 -1.63 -12.53
CA ALA A 50 -9.93 -0.76 -13.67
C ALA A 50 -10.71 -1.48 -14.78
N LEU A 51 -10.42 -2.76 -15.04
CA LEU A 51 -11.16 -3.57 -16.00
C LEU A 51 -12.62 -3.80 -15.54
N ILE A 52 -12.82 -4.12 -14.26
CA ILE A 52 -14.17 -4.28 -13.69
C ILE A 52 -14.94 -2.95 -13.76
N TRP A 53 -14.30 -1.84 -13.37
CA TRP A 53 -14.86 -0.49 -13.46
C TRP A 53 -15.30 -0.12 -14.89
N ARG A 54 -14.53 -0.55 -15.90
CA ARG A 54 -14.86 -0.31 -17.32
C ARG A 54 -16.10 -1.09 -17.79
N ILE A 55 -16.31 -2.30 -17.30
CA ILE A 55 -17.40 -3.19 -17.74
C ILE A 55 -18.71 -2.90 -16.99
N VAL A 56 -18.64 -2.62 -15.68
CA VAL A 56 -19.82 -2.50 -14.82
C VAL A 56 -20.23 -1.03 -14.69
N ALA A 57 -21.22 -0.60 -15.48
CA ALA A 57 -21.70 0.79 -15.52
C ALA A 57 -22.08 1.39 -14.14
N PRO A 58 -22.72 0.65 -13.20
CA PRO A 58 -23.01 1.18 -11.85
C PRO A 58 -21.78 1.60 -11.03
N LEU A 59 -20.58 1.07 -11.32
CA LEU A 59 -19.34 1.51 -10.64
C LEU A 59 -18.97 2.94 -11.04
N GLN A 60 -19.31 3.35 -12.26
CA GLN A 60 -18.94 4.66 -12.80
C GLN A 60 -19.77 5.79 -12.17
N SER A 61 -20.98 5.49 -11.70
CA SER A 61 -21.87 6.46 -11.05
C SER A 61 -21.72 6.52 -9.53
N SER A 62 -21.15 5.49 -8.89
CA SER A 62 -21.04 5.41 -7.43
C SER A 62 -19.59 5.20 -6.96
N LEU A 63 -18.99 6.27 -6.45
CA LEU A 63 -17.63 6.24 -5.90
C LEU A 63 -17.46 5.19 -4.78
N PRO A 64 -18.39 5.03 -3.82
CA PRO A 64 -18.23 4.02 -2.78
C PRO A 64 -18.16 2.59 -3.35
N PHE A 65 -18.96 2.29 -4.37
CA PHE A 65 -18.96 0.96 -4.99
C PHE A 65 -17.63 0.68 -5.71
N SER A 66 -17.04 1.69 -6.36
CA SER A 66 -15.70 1.61 -6.94
C SER A 66 -14.62 1.31 -5.90
N VAL A 67 -14.70 1.95 -4.73
CA VAL A 67 -13.77 1.71 -3.62
C VAL A 67 -13.89 0.28 -3.09
N VAL A 68 -15.11 -0.24 -2.93
CA VAL A 68 -15.33 -1.64 -2.50
C VAL A 68 -14.66 -2.62 -3.46
N VAL A 69 -14.89 -2.47 -4.77
CA VAL A 69 -14.28 -3.35 -5.79
C VAL A 69 -12.75 -3.23 -5.78
N GLY A 70 -12.22 -2.01 -5.60
CA GLY A 70 -10.80 -1.76 -5.46
C GLY A 70 -10.17 -2.52 -4.28
N VAL A 71 -10.78 -2.40 -3.10
CA VAL A 71 -10.30 -3.06 -1.88
C VAL A 71 -10.39 -4.58 -2.00
N ILE A 72 -11.51 -5.12 -2.50
CA ILE A 72 -11.67 -6.58 -2.70
C ILE A 72 -10.60 -7.11 -3.65
N SER A 73 -10.33 -6.42 -4.74
CA SER A 73 -9.29 -6.81 -5.70
C SER A 73 -7.90 -6.78 -5.06
N GLN A 74 -7.60 -5.74 -4.25
CA GLN A 74 -6.33 -5.66 -3.53
C GLN A 74 -6.16 -6.79 -2.51
N GLU A 75 -7.20 -7.14 -1.74
CA GLU A 75 -7.15 -8.27 -0.81
C GLU A 75 -7.02 -9.62 -1.51
N LEU A 76 -7.68 -9.80 -2.65
CA LEU A 76 -7.53 -10.99 -3.49
C LEU A 76 -6.08 -11.16 -3.94
N PHE A 77 -5.46 -10.12 -4.48
CA PHE A 77 -4.08 -10.18 -4.93
C PHE A 77 -3.07 -10.32 -3.79
N ARG A 78 -3.38 -9.79 -2.61
CA ARG A 78 -2.59 -10.06 -1.39
C ARG A 78 -2.58 -11.54 -1.06
N TRP A 79 -3.74 -12.20 -1.12
CA TRP A 79 -3.86 -13.63 -0.92
C TRP A 79 -3.15 -14.44 -2.02
N LEU A 80 -3.31 -14.07 -3.30
CA LEU A 80 -2.62 -14.72 -4.42
C LEU A 80 -1.10 -14.60 -4.28
N TYR A 81 -0.60 -13.43 -3.87
CA TYR A 81 0.82 -13.22 -3.63
C TYR A 81 1.32 -14.07 -2.45
N TYR A 82 0.55 -14.20 -1.37
CA TYR A 82 0.86 -15.14 -0.28
C TYR A 82 0.93 -16.60 -0.77
N MET A 83 0.01 -17.03 -1.64
CA MET A 83 0.06 -18.37 -2.22
C MET A 83 1.33 -18.59 -3.07
N LEU A 84 1.73 -17.59 -3.85
CA LEU A 84 2.97 -17.67 -4.62
C LEU A 84 4.19 -17.73 -3.69
N LEU A 85 4.24 -16.86 -2.68
CA LEU A 85 5.34 -16.80 -1.73
C LEU A 85 5.44 -18.07 -0.88
N SER A 86 4.31 -18.62 -0.44
CA SER A 86 4.30 -19.87 0.33
C SER A 86 4.85 -21.05 -0.45
N ARG A 87 4.65 -21.09 -1.78
CA ARG A 87 5.29 -22.07 -2.67
C ARG A 87 6.79 -21.83 -2.85
N ALA A 88 7.20 -20.56 -2.89
CA ALA A 88 8.60 -20.16 -3.04
C ALA A 88 9.40 -20.15 -1.73
N ASN A 89 8.76 -20.33 -0.57
CA ASN A 89 9.42 -20.19 0.73
C ASN A 89 10.63 -21.12 0.90
N SER A 90 10.55 -22.36 0.41
CA SER A 90 11.68 -23.30 0.46
C SER A 90 12.90 -22.79 -0.31
N LEU A 91 12.71 -22.13 -1.45
CA LEU A 91 13.79 -21.52 -2.23
C LEU A 91 14.44 -20.37 -1.47
N PHE A 92 13.63 -19.53 -0.82
CA PHE A 92 14.15 -18.42 -0.03
C PHE A 92 14.87 -18.89 1.24
N ASP A 93 14.49 -20.04 1.80
CA ASP A 93 15.19 -20.62 2.94
C ASP A 93 16.57 -21.14 2.53
N LEU A 94 16.75 -21.66 1.32
CA LEU A 94 18.04 -22.11 0.79
C LEU A 94 19.05 -20.97 0.56
N VAL A 95 18.56 -19.77 0.24
CA VAL A 95 19.39 -18.58 -0.02
C VAL A 95 19.55 -17.71 1.24
N SER A 96 18.78 -18.00 2.30
CA SER A 96 18.81 -17.22 3.54
C SER A 96 20.13 -17.41 4.29
N LYS A 97 20.70 -16.30 4.79
CA LYS A 97 21.85 -16.34 5.71
C LYS A 97 21.54 -17.09 7.01
N HIS A 98 20.27 -17.11 7.42
CA HIS A 98 19.80 -17.73 8.65
C HIS A 98 18.52 -18.55 8.38
N PRO A 99 18.63 -19.75 7.80
CA PRO A 99 17.47 -20.52 7.33
C PRO A 99 16.49 -20.91 8.44
N THR A 100 16.98 -21.16 9.65
CA THR A 100 16.18 -21.59 10.81
C THR A 100 15.58 -20.44 11.62
N SER A 101 15.82 -19.18 11.21
CA SER A 101 15.34 -18.02 11.96
C SER A 101 13.80 -17.93 11.92
N PRO A 102 13.12 -17.84 13.08
CA PRO A 102 11.68 -17.66 13.13
C PRO A 102 11.22 -16.30 12.58
N LEU A 103 12.15 -15.35 12.42
CA LEU A 103 11.88 -14.00 11.92
C LEU A 103 11.80 -13.92 10.39
N ASN A 104 12.17 -14.98 9.66
CA ASN A 104 12.16 -14.98 8.20
C ASN A 104 10.75 -14.73 7.64
N PHE A 105 9.73 -15.38 8.20
CA PHE A 105 8.36 -15.24 7.72
C PHE A 105 7.77 -13.84 8.01
N PRO A 106 7.82 -13.30 9.25
CA PRO A 106 7.41 -11.92 9.52
C PRO A 106 8.17 -10.89 8.67
N THR A 107 9.47 -11.10 8.44
CA THR A 107 10.29 -10.21 7.60
C THR A 107 9.79 -10.19 6.16
N ARG A 108 9.58 -11.36 5.55
CA ARG A 108 9.06 -11.46 4.18
C ARG A 108 7.67 -10.81 4.07
N SER A 109 6.82 -10.99 5.08
CA SER A 109 5.50 -10.37 5.13
C SER A 109 5.55 -8.84 5.22
N LEU A 110 6.42 -8.30 6.07
CA LEU A 110 6.65 -6.85 6.19
C LEU A 110 7.11 -6.26 4.86
N VAL A 111 8.08 -6.91 4.22
CA VAL A 111 8.65 -6.46 2.94
C VAL A 111 7.63 -6.56 1.80
N ALA A 112 6.81 -7.61 1.79
CA ALA A 112 5.68 -7.72 0.87
C ALA A 112 4.70 -6.56 1.06
N GLY A 113 4.39 -6.22 2.32
CA GLY A 113 3.54 -5.08 2.69
C GLY A 113 4.12 -3.74 2.28
N PHE A 114 5.44 -3.58 2.40
CA PHE A 114 6.15 -2.40 1.93
C PHE A 114 5.97 -2.22 0.41
N GLY A 115 6.14 -3.28 -0.40
CA GLY A 115 5.94 -3.18 -1.84
C GLY A 115 4.51 -2.83 -2.24
N PHE A 116 3.50 -3.41 -1.58
CA PHE A 116 2.09 -3.02 -1.76
C PHE A 116 1.87 -1.53 -1.42
N GLY A 117 2.37 -1.08 -0.27
CA GLY A 117 2.25 0.31 0.17
C GLY A 117 3.00 1.31 -0.72
N ALA A 118 4.19 0.94 -1.20
CA ALA A 118 4.99 1.76 -2.10
C ALA A 118 4.30 1.93 -3.46
N ALA A 119 3.78 0.84 -4.05
CA ALA A 119 3.04 0.92 -5.31
C ALA A 119 1.76 1.77 -5.15
N ASN A 120 1.02 1.54 -4.06
CA ASN A 120 -0.19 2.31 -3.73
C ASN A 120 0.11 3.81 -3.61
N SER A 121 1.10 4.17 -2.79
CA SER A 121 1.46 5.58 -2.57
C SER A 121 1.97 6.27 -3.83
N LEU A 122 2.74 5.58 -4.69
CA LEU A 122 3.23 6.17 -5.93
C LEU A 122 2.09 6.44 -6.91
N VAL A 123 1.22 5.45 -7.14
CA VAL A 123 0.13 5.59 -8.10
C VAL A 123 -0.90 6.62 -7.64
N THR A 124 -1.20 6.69 -6.35
CA THR A 124 -2.25 7.58 -5.85
C THR A 124 -1.78 9.02 -5.64
N TYR A 125 -0.50 9.27 -5.35
CA TYR A 125 -0.06 10.60 -4.88
C TYR A 125 0.95 11.35 -5.76
N VAL A 126 1.74 10.67 -6.61
CA VAL A 126 2.82 11.34 -7.38
C VAL A 126 2.32 12.52 -8.21
N SER A 127 1.16 12.38 -8.86
CA SER A 127 0.56 13.46 -9.66
C SER A 127 0.18 14.67 -8.80
N SER A 128 -0.41 14.44 -7.63
CA SER A 128 -0.77 15.51 -6.67
C SER A 128 0.48 16.18 -6.09
N LEU A 129 1.52 15.40 -5.82
CA LEU A 129 2.80 15.93 -5.38
C LEU A 129 3.43 16.83 -6.44
N ALA A 130 3.42 16.43 -7.71
CA ALA A 130 3.93 17.25 -8.81
C ALA A 130 3.19 18.60 -8.90
N GLN A 131 1.87 18.60 -8.71
CA GLN A 131 1.06 19.82 -8.71
C GLN A 131 1.39 20.76 -7.54
N SER A 132 1.86 20.24 -6.40
CA SER A 132 2.24 21.06 -5.25
C SER A 132 3.46 21.96 -5.48
N ALA A 133 4.22 21.72 -6.56
CA ALA A 133 5.31 22.59 -6.99
C ALA A 133 4.82 23.83 -7.78
N GLY A 134 3.54 23.88 -8.12
CA GLY A 134 2.91 25.03 -8.77
C GLY A 134 2.68 26.21 -7.81
N PRO A 135 2.39 27.41 -8.35
CA PRO A 135 2.16 28.62 -7.55
C PRO A 135 0.81 28.62 -6.79
N GLY A 136 -0.11 27.72 -7.10
CA GLY A 136 -1.44 27.64 -6.50
C GLY A 136 -1.53 26.60 -5.37
N VAL A 137 -2.36 26.88 -4.37
CA VAL A 137 -2.74 25.93 -3.31
C VAL A 137 -4.21 25.57 -3.43
N VAL A 138 -4.52 24.28 -3.33
CA VAL A 138 -5.89 23.80 -3.16
C VAL A 138 -6.11 23.59 -1.66
N VAL A 139 -7.13 24.24 -1.09
CA VAL A 139 -7.46 24.12 0.34
C VAL A 139 -8.40 22.92 0.54
N ALA A 140 -8.16 22.12 1.58
CA ALA A 140 -9.02 20.99 1.91
C ALA A 140 -10.42 21.45 2.33
N ARG A 141 -11.48 20.80 1.82
CA ARG A 141 -12.88 21.16 2.12
C ARG A 141 -13.24 20.96 3.59
N ALA A 142 -12.76 19.87 4.19
CA ALA A 142 -13.06 19.52 5.58
C ALA A 142 -12.28 20.39 6.60
N CYS A 143 -11.10 20.91 6.21
CA CYS A 143 -10.22 21.69 7.06
C CYS A 143 -9.75 22.94 6.33
N GLY A 144 -10.50 24.05 6.46
CA GLY A 144 -10.27 25.31 5.74
C GLY A 144 -8.94 26.03 5.98
N GLY A 145 -8.01 25.43 6.73
CA GLY A 145 -6.67 25.97 7.01
C GLY A 145 -5.50 25.10 6.53
N ILE A 146 -5.75 23.93 5.91
CA ILE A 146 -4.70 22.99 5.49
C ILE A 146 -4.75 22.78 3.98
N SER A 147 -3.58 22.71 3.32
CA SER A 147 -3.51 22.39 1.90
C SER A 147 -3.90 20.93 1.65
N MET A 148 -4.65 20.70 0.57
CA MET A 148 -5.01 19.35 0.13
C MET A 148 -3.75 18.52 -0.17
N PHE A 149 -2.71 19.14 -0.72
CA PHE A 149 -1.43 18.48 -0.98
C PHE A 149 -0.78 17.92 0.29
N PHE A 150 -0.76 18.69 1.37
CA PHE A 150 -0.18 18.27 2.64
C PHE A 150 -1.04 17.21 3.34
N LEU A 151 -2.37 17.37 3.31
CA LEU A 151 -3.28 16.35 3.84
C LEU A 151 -3.11 15.01 3.10
N SER A 152 -3.07 15.05 1.77
CA SER A 152 -2.80 13.86 0.95
C SER A 152 -1.41 13.28 1.21
N ALA A 153 -0.39 14.09 1.54
CA ALA A 153 0.92 13.58 1.93
C ALA A 153 0.85 12.72 3.20
N ILE A 154 0.16 13.23 4.23
CA ILE A 154 -0.04 12.52 5.51
C ILE A 154 -0.80 11.22 5.27
N LEU A 155 -1.92 11.28 4.55
CA LEU A 155 -2.72 10.10 4.22
C LEU A 155 -1.89 9.06 3.44
N THR A 156 -1.07 9.50 2.49
CA THR A 156 -0.19 8.62 1.70
C THR A 156 0.81 7.88 2.60
N SER A 157 1.44 8.58 3.54
CA SER A 157 2.34 7.95 4.52
C SER A 157 1.59 6.95 5.40
N LEU A 158 0.42 7.33 5.93
CA LEU A 158 -0.39 6.44 6.77
C LEU A 158 -0.83 5.18 6.02
N PHE A 159 -1.33 5.31 4.79
CA PHE A 159 -1.72 4.15 3.97
C PHE A 159 -0.54 3.26 3.60
N THR A 160 0.66 3.82 3.45
CA THR A 160 1.88 3.03 3.22
C THR A 160 2.20 2.17 4.45
N LEU A 161 2.23 2.77 5.64
CA LEU A 161 2.46 2.05 6.90
C LEU A 161 1.34 1.04 7.19
N LEU A 162 0.11 1.38 6.87
CA LEU A 162 -1.04 0.54 7.08
C LEU A 162 -1.05 -0.68 6.15
N ASN A 163 -0.61 -0.51 4.89
CA ASN A 163 -0.35 -1.65 4.00
C ASN A 163 0.71 -2.60 4.54
N ILE A 164 1.77 -2.07 5.16
CA ILE A 164 2.79 -2.90 5.84
C ILE A 164 2.15 -3.69 6.99
N ALA A 165 1.41 -3.01 7.88
CA ALA A 165 0.77 -3.63 9.03
C ALA A 165 -0.28 -4.67 8.63
N TRP A 166 -1.14 -4.35 7.66
CA TRP A 166 -2.15 -5.27 7.13
C TRP A 166 -1.51 -6.52 6.53
N ASN A 167 -0.39 -6.39 5.82
CA ASN A 167 0.23 -7.57 5.22
C ASN A 167 0.79 -8.52 6.28
N VAL A 168 1.42 -7.98 7.34
CA VAL A 168 1.90 -8.77 8.49
C VAL A 168 0.76 -9.55 9.14
N VAL A 169 -0.37 -8.89 9.39
CA VAL A 169 -1.54 -9.54 10.02
C VAL A 169 -2.22 -10.52 9.07
N ALA A 170 -2.35 -10.17 7.79
CA ALA A 170 -3.01 -11.01 6.78
C ALA A 170 -2.23 -12.29 6.52
N PHE A 171 -0.92 -12.21 6.31
CA PHE A 171 -0.08 -13.40 6.08
C PHE A 171 -0.08 -14.34 7.28
N GLU A 172 -0.01 -13.78 8.47
CA GLU A 172 -0.14 -14.56 9.68
C GLU A 172 -1.52 -15.22 9.79
N GLY A 173 -2.59 -14.50 9.42
CA GLY A 173 -3.94 -15.04 9.31
C GLY A 173 -4.04 -16.19 8.31
N TYR A 174 -3.45 -16.06 7.12
CA TYR A 174 -3.41 -17.10 6.10
C TYR A 174 -2.61 -18.33 6.55
N ARG A 175 -1.49 -18.12 7.25
CA ARG A 175 -0.63 -19.20 7.78
C ARG A 175 -1.32 -19.99 8.89
N THR A 176 -1.95 -19.29 9.83
CA THR A 176 -2.63 -19.89 10.98
C THR A 176 -4.07 -20.32 10.67
N ARG A 177 -4.56 -20.08 9.45
CA ARG A 177 -5.97 -20.24 9.03
C ARG A 177 -6.96 -19.50 9.95
N SER A 178 -6.51 -18.40 10.55
CA SER A 178 -7.33 -17.56 11.41
C SER A 178 -8.12 -16.56 10.56
N TRP A 179 -9.34 -16.96 10.19
CA TRP A 179 -10.26 -16.13 9.39
C TRP A 179 -10.60 -14.79 10.06
N TRP A 180 -10.58 -14.73 11.40
CA TRP A 180 -10.78 -13.50 12.14
C TRP A 180 -9.73 -12.43 11.80
N ARG A 181 -8.45 -12.80 11.70
CA ARG A 181 -7.37 -11.86 11.35
C ARG A 181 -7.51 -11.35 9.91
N VAL A 182 -7.91 -12.24 9.00
CA VAL A 182 -8.17 -11.87 7.60
C VAL A 182 -9.35 -10.92 7.49
N ALA A 183 -10.45 -11.21 8.19
CA ALA A 183 -11.63 -10.34 8.23
C ALA A 183 -11.30 -8.98 8.84
N PHE A 184 -10.52 -8.93 9.92
CA PHE A 184 -10.06 -7.67 10.53
C PHE A 184 -9.30 -6.80 9.52
N VAL A 185 -8.38 -7.39 8.75
CA VAL A 185 -7.64 -6.66 7.71
C VAL A 185 -8.59 -6.13 6.63
N ALA A 186 -9.48 -6.96 6.10
CA ALA A 186 -10.42 -6.54 5.06
C ALA A 186 -11.36 -5.41 5.53
N VAL A 187 -11.90 -5.53 6.74
CA VAL A 187 -12.80 -4.52 7.34
C VAL A 187 -12.07 -3.21 7.61
N THR A 188 -10.87 -3.26 8.19
CA THR A 188 -10.09 -2.04 8.46
C THR A 188 -9.57 -1.39 7.18
N HIS A 189 -9.24 -2.17 6.15
CA HIS A 189 -8.87 -1.64 4.83
C HIS A 189 -10.03 -0.94 4.14
N LEU A 190 -11.20 -1.56 4.15
CA LEU A 190 -12.40 -0.92 3.61
C LEU A 190 -12.77 0.34 4.41
N GLY A 191 -12.74 0.26 5.74
CA GLY A 191 -13.04 1.39 6.63
C GLY A 191 -12.10 2.58 6.40
N ALA A 192 -10.79 2.35 6.32
CA ALA A 192 -9.82 3.39 6.03
C ALA A 192 -10.05 4.03 4.64
N SER A 193 -10.31 3.21 3.62
CA SER A 193 -10.53 3.69 2.24
C SER A 193 -11.82 4.51 2.11
N MET A 194 -12.88 4.10 2.81
CA MET A 194 -14.14 4.84 2.88
C MET A 194 -13.99 6.15 3.66
N ALA A 195 -13.24 6.14 4.76
CA ALA A 195 -12.99 7.34 5.56
C ALA A 195 -12.30 8.44 4.73
N VAL A 196 -11.32 8.08 3.88
CA VAL A 196 -10.67 9.06 2.99
C VAL A 196 -11.64 9.62 1.96
N SER A 197 -12.55 8.79 1.45
CA SER A 197 -13.55 9.20 0.45
C SER A 197 -14.56 10.23 1.00
N LEU A 198 -14.69 10.35 2.32
CA LEU A 198 -15.55 11.34 2.99
C LEU A 198 -14.84 12.68 3.23
N ILE A 199 -13.50 12.71 3.18
CA ILE A 199 -12.68 13.88 3.56
C ILE A 199 -12.23 14.67 2.30
N ALA A 200 -12.16 14.01 1.14
CA ALA A 200 -11.81 14.61 -0.15
C ALA A 200 -13.04 15.21 -0.88
#